data_AF-A0A6I6UJV1-F1
#
_entry.id   AF-A0A6I6UJV1-F1
#
_cell.length_a   1.000
_cell.length_b   1.000
_cell.length_c   1.000
_cell.angle_alpha   90.00
_cell.angle_beta   90.00
_cell.angle_gamma   90.00
#
_symmetry.space_group_name_H-M   'P 1'
#
loop_
_entity.id
_entity.type
_entity.pdbx_description
1 polymer ?
#
loop_
_entity_poly.entity_id
_entity_poly.type
_entity_poly.pdbx_seq_one_letter_code
_entity_poly.pdbx_strand_id
1 'polypeptide(L)'
;MRRRIHQTILLPSLCCMAFYAGTQLVGETEAAFTSQASPDSITMNAAFVFPATIHELEDRAEKVAESMGGNVKTIVPPSPGASKEELQRQLDEVTAMEEELSRQMGILQQLYEEVSTYYREIQKQTEIHTYDYVREGFEHVDTMLKSVQAIVDFSQIEEIRSTILVQMEELKDQEQPSEIQTNSETEKSSTDQPQTNPDLDISDSQDEMTNEVKTDITEEASNDNPNDKQVTAHEEETVEDCE
;
A
#
# COMPACT_ATOMS: atom_id res chain seq x y z
N MET A 1 -47.43 86.70 5.26
CA MET A 1 -46.61 85.47 5.26
C MET A 1 -47.39 84.25 5.78
N ARG A 2 -48.54 83.88 5.21
CA ARG A 2 -49.38 82.77 5.77
C ARG A 2 -49.68 81.62 4.79
N ARG A 3 -49.30 81.74 3.52
CA ARG A 3 -49.56 80.70 2.49
C ARG A 3 -48.40 79.73 2.27
N ARG A 4 -47.15 80.12 2.56
CA ARG A 4 -45.98 79.21 2.42
C ARG A 4 -45.91 78.15 3.53
N ILE A 5 -46.37 78.49 4.74
CA ILE A 5 -46.34 77.57 5.90
C ILE A 5 -47.28 76.37 5.68
N HIS A 6 -48.41 76.56 4.98
CA HIS A 6 -49.32 75.46 4.67
C HIS A 6 -48.76 74.46 3.65
N GLN A 7 -47.93 74.88 2.69
CA GLN A 7 -47.27 73.95 1.75
C GLN A 7 -46.05 73.26 2.37
N THR A 8 -45.33 73.92 3.26
CA THR A 8 -44.14 73.34 3.92
C THR A 8 -44.50 72.28 4.98
N ILE A 9 -45.70 72.37 5.58
CA ILE A 9 -46.18 71.39 6.57
C ILE A 9 -46.97 70.24 5.91
N LEU A 10 -47.51 70.44 4.70
CA LEU A 10 -48.26 69.40 3.98
C LEU A 10 -47.37 68.26 3.48
N LEU A 11 -46.12 68.56 3.10
CA LEU A 11 -45.18 67.58 2.55
C LEU A 11 -44.74 66.54 3.60
N PRO A 12 -44.31 66.94 4.82
CA PRO A 12 -44.00 65.98 5.88
C PRO A 12 -45.23 65.17 6.31
N SER A 13 -46.41 65.80 6.40
CA SER A 13 -47.63 65.09 6.83
C SER A 13 -48.14 64.09 5.79
N LEU A 14 -48.01 64.40 4.49
CA LEU A 14 -48.30 63.47 3.41
C LEU A 14 -47.32 62.28 3.40
N CYS A 15 -46.04 62.54 3.67
CA CYS A 15 -45.01 61.50 3.77
C CYS A 15 -45.28 60.56 4.95
N CYS A 16 -45.67 61.08 6.13
CA CYS A 16 -46.05 60.26 7.28
C CYS A 16 -47.27 59.38 7.00
N MET A 17 -48.27 59.89 6.27
CA MET A 17 -49.46 59.10 5.90
C MET A 17 -49.12 58.02 4.87
N ALA A 18 -48.27 58.32 3.87
CA ALA A 18 -47.81 57.35 2.89
C ALA A 18 -46.95 56.25 3.52
N PHE A 19 -46.07 56.62 4.47
CA PHE A 19 -45.28 55.68 5.24
C PHE A 19 -46.15 54.80 6.13
N TYR A 20 -47.13 55.37 6.85
CA TYR A 20 -48.07 54.62 7.68
C TYR A 20 -48.94 53.65 6.86
N ALA A 21 -49.44 54.09 5.71
CA ALA A 21 -50.18 53.22 4.78
C ALA A 21 -49.27 52.12 4.20
N GLY A 22 -48.02 52.44 3.87
CA GLY A 22 -47.02 51.48 3.43
C GLY A 22 -46.67 50.44 4.51
N THR A 23 -46.55 50.84 5.78
CA THR A 23 -46.30 49.90 6.89
C THR A 23 -47.48 48.96 7.16
N GLN A 24 -48.71 49.38 6.87
CA GLN A 24 -49.87 48.46 6.92
C GLN A 24 -49.91 47.50 5.72
N LEU A 25 -49.30 47.87 4.59
CA LEU A 25 -49.26 47.04 3.38
C LEU A 25 -48.06 46.07 3.37
N VAL A 26 -46.95 46.41 4.03
CA VAL A 26 -45.70 45.63 4.08
C VAL A 26 -45.72 44.53 5.16
N GLY A 27 -46.75 44.48 6.01
CA GLY A 27 -46.85 43.51 7.11
C GLY A 27 -47.33 42.10 6.73
N GLU A 28 -47.84 41.89 5.51
CA GLU A 28 -48.36 40.57 5.10
C GLU A 28 -47.50 39.85 4.05
N THR A 29 -46.36 40.41 3.66
CA THR A 29 -45.32 39.62 2.99
C THR A 29 -44.41 38.98 4.03
N GLU A 30 -44.98 38.27 5.00
CA GLU A 30 -44.25 37.13 5.52
C GLU A 30 -44.06 36.21 4.32
N ALA A 31 -42.81 35.94 3.95
CA ALA A 31 -42.53 34.81 3.09
C ALA A 31 -43.03 33.58 3.84
N ALA A 32 -44.29 33.21 3.59
CA ALA A 32 -44.86 31.96 4.03
C ALA A 32 -44.15 30.88 3.23
N PHE A 33 -42.94 30.54 3.65
CA PHE A 33 -42.41 29.20 3.44
C PHE A 33 -43.47 28.30 4.03
N THR A 34 -44.18 27.60 3.16
CA THR A 34 -45.15 26.60 3.60
C THR A 34 -44.40 25.62 4.49
N SER A 35 -44.53 25.75 5.81
CA SER A 35 -44.05 24.74 6.75
C SER A 35 -44.87 23.45 6.66
N GLN A 36 -45.92 23.49 5.82
CA GLN A 36 -46.91 22.43 5.65
C GLN A 36 -46.56 21.47 4.51
N ALA A 37 -45.49 21.71 3.76
CA ALA A 37 -44.75 20.60 3.21
C ALA A 37 -43.79 20.12 4.31
N SER A 38 -44.30 19.32 5.25
CA SER A 38 -43.44 18.26 5.77
C SER A 38 -43.01 17.54 4.50
N PRO A 39 -41.75 17.65 4.06
CA PRO A 39 -41.35 16.89 2.89
C PRO A 39 -41.66 15.45 3.29
N ASP A 40 -42.57 14.78 2.58
CA ASP A 40 -42.65 13.31 2.65
C ASP A 40 -41.21 12.87 2.63
N SER A 41 -40.78 12.18 3.70
CA SER A 41 -39.37 11.98 4.04
C SER A 41 -38.59 11.84 2.75
N ILE A 42 -37.86 12.88 2.34
CA ILE A 42 -37.09 12.80 1.10
C ILE A 42 -36.05 11.76 1.42
N THR A 43 -36.33 10.52 1.01
CA THR A 43 -35.35 9.45 0.99
C THR A 43 -34.37 9.87 -0.07
N MET A 44 -33.39 10.67 0.33
CA MET A 44 -32.15 10.82 -0.41
C MET A 44 -31.51 9.45 -0.39
N ASN A 45 -31.87 8.62 -1.36
CA ASN A 45 -31.16 7.40 -1.64
C ASN A 45 -29.82 7.83 -2.24
N ALA A 46 -28.82 8.01 -1.38
CA ALA A 46 -27.45 8.03 -1.83
C ALA A 46 -27.21 6.72 -2.60
N ALA A 47 -26.60 6.83 -3.78
CA ALA A 47 -26.26 5.65 -4.57
C ALA A 47 -25.38 4.74 -3.71
N PHE A 48 -25.74 3.45 -3.69
CA PHE A 48 -25.04 2.44 -2.91
C PHE A 48 -23.54 2.37 -3.25
N VAL A 49 -23.21 2.44 -4.54
CA VAL A 49 -21.85 2.64 -5.07
C VAL A 49 -21.97 3.31 -6.44
N PHE A 50 -21.03 4.15 -6.84
CA PHE A 50 -21.07 4.77 -8.17
C PHE A 50 -20.43 3.85 -9.22
N PRO A 51 -20.91 3.85 -10.48
CA PRO A 51 -20.27 3.09 -11.56
C PRO A 51 -18.78 3.40 -11.74
N ALA A 52 -18.38 4.66 -11.57
CA ALA A 52 -16.98 5.07 -11.63
C ALA A 52 -16.10 4.35 -10.60
N THR A 53 -16.62 4.07 -9.41
CA THR A 53 -15.89 3.32 -8.37
C THR A 53 -15.64 1.87 -8.79
N ILE A 54 -16.63 1.22 -9.42
CA ILE A 54 -16.47 -0.16 -9.91
C ILE A 54 -15.46 -0.21 -11.05
N HIS A 55 -15.53 0.72 -12.00
CA HIS A 55 -14.55 0.81 -13.08
C HIS A 55 -13.12 1.06 -12.58
N GLU A 56 -12.94 1.91 -11.56
CA GLU A 56 -11.60 2.11 -10.98
C GLU A 56 -11.04 0.82 -10.36
N LEU A 57 -11.89 0.02 -9.71
CA LEU A 57 -11.49 -1.27 -9.15
C LEU A 57 -11.13 -2.29 -10.25
N GLU A 58 -11.90 -2.31 -11.34
CA GLU A 58 -11.60 -3.11 -12.54
C GLU A 58 -10.26 -2.71 -13.17
N ASP A 59 -10.05 -1.42 -13.44
CA ASP A 59 -8.81 -0.91 -14.05
C ASP A 59 -7.57 -1.24 -13.20
N ARG A 60 -7.72 -1.15 -11.87
CA ARG A 60 -6.65 -1.52 -10.94
C ARG A 60 -6.39 -3.03 -10.97
N ALA A 61 -7.43 -3.85 -11.02
CA ALA A 61 -7.32 -5.30 -11.09
C ALA A 61 -6.65 -5.73 -12.40
N GLU A 62 -7.03 -5.11 -13.53
CA GLU A 62 -6.45 -5.37 -14.84
C GLU A 62 -4.94 -5.08 -14.86
N LYS A 63 -4.54 -3.89 -14.40
CA LYS A 63 -3.11 -3.51 -14.33
C LYS A 63 -2.29 -4.49 -13.50
N VAL A 64 -2.83 -4.96 -12.37
CA VAL A 64 -2.16 -5.94 -11.51
C VAL A 64 -2.07 -7.28 -12.23
N ALA A 65 -3.17 -7.77 -12.82
CA ALA A 65 -3.20 -9.04 -13.53
C ALA A 65 -2.27 -9.07 -14.75
N GLU A 66 -2.23 -7.99 -15.54
CA GLU A 66 -1.31 -7.83 -16.66
C GLU A 66 0.15 -7.83 -16.21
N SER A 67 0.47 -7.09 -15.13
CA SER A 67 1.81 -7.09 -14.56
C SER A 67 2.23 -8.49 -14.11
N MET A 68 1.35 -9.23 -13.43
CA MET A 68 1.62 -10.61 -13.01
C MET A 68 1.87 -11.53 -14.20
N GLY A 69 1.04 -11.43 -15.24
CA GLY A 69 1.21 -12.20 -16.47
C GLY A 69 2.51 -11.88 -17.23
N GLY A 70 3.01 -10.65 -17.14
CA GLY A 70 4.32 -10.27 -17.63
C GLY A 70 5.46 -10.85 -16.78
N ASN A 71 5.33 -10.73 -15.47
CA ASN A 71 6.31 -11.16 -14.48
C ASN A 71 6.58 -12.68 -14.53
N VAL A 72 5.54 -13.50 -14.66
CA VAL A 72 5.71 -14.96 -14.77
C VAL A 72 6.56 -15.35 -15.99
N LYS A 73 6.43 -14.62 -17.10
CA LYS A 73 7.15 -14.93 -18.35
C LYS A 73 8.65 -14.65 -18.28
N THR A 74 9.10 -13.82 -17.34
CA THR A 74 10.52 -13.51 -17.18
C THR A 74 11.25 -14.54 -16.31
N ILE A 75 10.51 -15.31 -15.51
CA ILE A 75 11.09 -16.36 -14.66
C ILE A 75 11.41 -17.57 -15.54
N VAL A 76 12.70 -17.77 -15.78
CA VAL A 76 13.21 -18.85 -16.64
C VAL A 76 14.26 -19.69 -15.89
N PRO A 77 14.40 -20.98 -16.22
CA PRO A 77 15.42 -21.83 -15.63
C PRO A 77 16.84 -21.37 -15.99
N PRO A 78 17.84 -21.68 -15.15
CA PRO A 78 19.24 -21.34 -15.41
C PRO A 78 19.77 -22.04 -16.66
N SER A 79 20.65 -21.35 -17.40
CA SER A 79 21.34 -21.94 -18.54
C SER A 79 22.39 -22.97 -18.08
N PRO A 80 22.56 -24.08 -18.82
CA PRO A 80 23.62 -25.04 -18.49
C PRO A 80 24.99 -24.39 -18.65
N GLY A 81 25.82 -24.47 -17.60
CA GLY A 81 27.16 -23.90 -17.59
C GLY A 81 27.23 -22.40 -17.30
N ALA A 82 26.18 -21.81 -16.71
CA ALA A 82 26.22 -20.47 -16.16
C ALA A 82 27.33 -20.32 -15.11
N SER A 83 27.95 -19.14 -15.07
CA SER A 83 28.94 -18.79 -14.06
C SER A 83 28.30 -18.61 -12.68
N LYS A 84 29.11 -18.67 -11.62
CA LYS A 84 28.67 -18.48 -10.24
C LYS A 84 28.01 -17.12 -10.02
N GLU A 85 28.56 -16.07 -10.63
CA GLU A 85 28.02 -14.71 -10.57
C GLU A 85 26.68 -14.60 -11.30
N GLU A 86 26.52 -15.26 -12.45
CA GLU A 86 25.25 -15.31 -13.20
C GLU A 86 24.16 -16.05 -12.41
N LEU A 87 24.49 -17.19 -11.81
CA LEU A 87 23.57 -17.96 -10.98
C LEU A 87 23.14 -17.19 -9.73
N GLN A 88 24.06 -16.49 -9.05
CA GLN A 88 23.71 -15.66 -7.90
C GLN A 88 22.75 -14.53 -8.32
N ARG A 89 23.06 -13.84 -9.42
CA ARG A 89 22.18 -12.77 -9.93
C ARG A 89 20.81 -13.30 -10.30
N GLN A 90 20.75 -14.47 -10.94
CA GLN A 90 19.48 -15.10 -11.31
C GLN A 90 18.69 -15.55 -10.08
N LEU A 91 19.36 -16.05 -9.04
CA LEU A 91 18.73 -16.38 -7.76
C LEU A 91 18.08 -15.15 -7.12
N ASP A 92 18.80 -14.04 -7.07
CA ASP A 92 18.31 -12.78 -6.51
C ASP A 92 17.10 -12.27 -7.31
N GLU A 93 17.15 -12.36 -8.65
CA GLU A 93 16.05 -11.98 -9.54
C GLU A 93 14.81 -12.86 -9.34
N VAL A 94 14.97 -14.19 -9.33
CA VAL A 94 13.86 -15.13 -9.10
C VAL A 94 13.22 -14.89 -7.73
N THR A 95 14.03 -14.67 -6.69
CA THR A 95 13.54 -14.40 -5.33
C THR A 95 12.75 -13.10 -5.27
N ALA A 96 13.27 -12.01 -5.85
CA ALA A 96 12.56 -10.73 -5.90
C ALA A 96 11.25 -10.82 -6.70
N MET A 97 11.25 -11.59 -7.78
CA MET A 97 10.06 -11.83 -8.60
C MET A 97 8.99 -12.64 -7.87
N GLU A 98 9.38 -13.64 -7.08
CA GLU A 98 8.47 -14.42 -6.24
C GLU A 98 7.80 -13.55 -5.17
N GLU A 99 8.55 -12.67 -4.52
CA GLU A 99 8.04 -11.71 -3.55
C GLU A 99 7.06 -10.72 -4.20
N GLU A 100 7.41 -10.19 -5.37
CA GLU A 100 6.55 -9.26 -6.11
C GLU A 100 5.25 -9.94 -6.57
N LEU A 101 5.32 -11.16 -7.10
CA LEU A 101 4.13 -11.94 -7.48
C LEU A 101 3.22 -12.21 -6.26
N SER A 102 3.80 -12.53 -5.11
CA SER A 102 3.06 -12.74 -3.87
C SER A 102 2.35 -11.47 -3.42
N ARG A 103 3.04 -10.32 -3.48
CA ARG A 103 2.48 -9.01 -3.17
C ARG A 103 1.33 -8.63 -4.11
N GLN A 104 1.54 -8.83 -5.42
CA GLN A 104 0.54 -8.55 -6.45
C GLN A 104 -0.70 -9.43 -6.31
N MET A 105 -0.52 -10.72 -6.01
CA MET A 105 -1.63 -11.64 -5.72
C MET A 105 -2.46 -11.15 -4.54
N GLY A 106 -1.80 -10.68 -3.45
CA GLY A 106 -2.50 -10.10 -2.31
C GLY A 106 -3.32 -8.87 -2.66
N ILE A 107 -2.80 -7.98 -3.52
CA ILE A 107 -3.55 -6.80 -4.00
C ILE A 107 -4.75 -7.20 -4.84
N LEU A 108 -4.59 -8.16 -5.75
CA LEU A 108 -5.67 -8.64 -6.60
C LEU A 108 -6.79 -9.30 -5.78
N GLN A 109 -6.43 -10.04 -4.72
CA GLN A 109 -7.39 -10.60 -3.77
C GLN A 109 -8.14 -9.50 -3.02
N GLN A 110 -7.47 -8.44 -2.57
CA GLN A 110 -8.14 -7.32 -1.90
C GLN A 110 -9.13 -6.61 -2.82
N LEU A 111 -8.77 -6.38 -4.08
CA LEU A 111 -9.66 -5.78 -5.08
C LEU A 111 -10.88 -6.67 -5.34
N TYR A 112 -10.67 -7.98 -5.47
CA TYR A 112 -11.75 -8.95 -5.58
C TYR A 112 -12.67 -8.92 -4.35
N GLU A 113 -12.12 -8.90 -3.14
CA GLU A 113 -12.89 -8.83 -1.90
C GLU A 113 -13.74 -7.56 -1.81
N GLU A 114 -13.19 -6.43 -2.22
CA GLU A 114 -13.87 -5.13 -2.26
C GLU A 114 -15.06 -5.17 -3.24
N VAL A 115 -14.84 -5.55 -4.49
CA VAL A 115 -15.92 -5.67 -5.49
C VAL A 115 -16.94 -6.74 -5.08
N SER A 116 -16.49 -7.85 -4.51
CA SER A 116 -17.39 -8.91 -4.01
C SER A 116 -18.30 -8.42 -2.88
N THR A 117 -17.85 -7.44 -2.09
CA THR A 117 -18.66 -6.84 -1.02
C THR A 117 -19.81 -6.06 -1.62
N TYR A 118 -19.53 -5.20 -2.60
CA TYR A 118 -20.57 -4.50 -3.35
C TYR A 118 -21.54 -5.49 -4.01
N TYR A 119 -21.02 -6.55 -4.63
CA TYR A 119 -21.83 -7.59 -5.26
C TYR A 119 -22.77 -8.30 -4.26
N ARG A 120 -22.28 -8.66 -3.06
CA ARG A 120 -23.11 -9.28 -2.02
C ARG A 120 -24.18 -8.33 -1.47
N GLU A 121 -23.91 -7.04 -1.43
CA GLU A 121 -24.86 -6.05 -0.94
C GLU A 121 -25.98 -5.78 -1.93
N ILE A 122 -25.71 -5.75 -3.24
CA ILE A 122 -26.77 -5.62 -4.25
C ILE A 122 -27.67 -6.85 -4.32
N GLN A 123 -27.19 -8.05 -3.98
CA GLN A 123 -28.03 -9.25 -3.89
C GLN A 123 -29.12 -9.16 -2.82
N LYS A 124 -28.96 -8.27 -1.84
CA LYS A 124 -29.96 -8.01 -0.79
C LYS A 124 -31.02 -6.99 -1.23
N GLN A 125 -30.81 -6.31 -2.37
CA GLN A 125 -31.72 -5.29 -2.88
C GLN A 125 -32.78 -5.89 -3.81
N THR A 126 -33.96 -5.27 -3.85
CA THR A 126 -35.11 -5.74 -4.62
C THR A 126 -35.01 -5.37 -6.11
N GLU A 127 -34.26 -4.31 -6.44
CA GLU A 127 -34.06 -3.81 -7.81
C GLU A 127 -32.68 -4.21 -8.34
N ILE A 128 -32.51 -5.49 -8.65
CA ILE A 128 -31.22 -6.08 -9.02
C ILE A 128 -30.65 -5.46 -10.32
N HIS A 129 -31.50 -5.09 -11.27
CA HIS A 129 -31.09 -4.55 -12.58
C HIS A 129 -30.48 -3.15 -12.53
N THR A 130 -30.77 -2.37 -11.49
CA THR A 130 -30.19 -1.02 -11.32
C THR A 130 -28.67 -1.07 -11.12
N TYR A 131 -28.15 -2.22 -10.68
CA TYR A 131 -26.75 -2.42 -10.32
C TYR A 131 -26.04 -3.46 -11.19
N ASP A 132 -26.49 -3.66 -12.42
CA ASP A 132 -25.85 -4.62 -13.33
C ASP A 132 -24.35 -4.33 -13.54
N TYR A 133 -23.94 -3.06 -13.52
CA TYR A 133 -22.52 -2.67 -13.56
C TYR A 133 -21.68 -3.25 -12.41
N VAL A 134 -22.25 -3.44 -11.21
CA VAL A 134 -21.54 -4.06 -10.07
C VAL A 134 -21.37 -5.57 -10.32
N ARG A 135 -22.37 -6.22 -10.92
CA ARG A 135 -22.29 -7.64 -11.30
C ARG A 135 -21.24 -7.85 -12.37
N GLU A 136 -21.28 -7.07 -13.44
CA GLU A 136 -20.32 -7.15 -14.54
C GLU A 136 -18.89 -6.91 -14.03
N GLY A 137 -18.69 -5.88 -13.22
CA GLY A 137 -17.37 -5.62 -12.63
C GLY A 137 -16.88 -6.72 -11.69
N PHE A 138 -17.78 -7.33 -10.92
CA PHE A 138 -17.45 -8.51 -10.13
C PHE A 138 -17.00 -9.68 -11.00
N GLU A 139 -17.74 -10.00 -12.06
CA GLU A 139 -17.43 -11.10 -12.98
C GLU A 139 -16.09 -10.86 -13.71
N HIS A 140 -15.78 -9.62 -14.08
CA HIS A 140 -14.49 -9.24 -14.64
C HIS A 140 -13.34 -9.49 -13.68
N VAL A 141 -13.41 -8.95 -12.45
CA VAL A 141 -12.33 -9.10 -11.46
C VAL A 141 -12.17 -10.57 -11.03
N ASP A 142 -13.27 -11.32 -10.89
CA ASP A 142 -13.25 -12.76 -10.62
C ASP A 142 -12.53 -13.54 -11.73
N THR A 143 -12.82 -13.20 -12.99
CA THR A 143 -12.16 -13.81 -14.15
C THR A 143 -10.66 -13.49 -14.17
N MET A 144 -10.26 -12.25 -13.87
CA MET A 144 -8.86 -11.86 -13.77
C MET A 144 -8.13 -12.65 -12.68
N LEU A 145 -8.72 -12.76 -11.49
CA LEU A 145 -8.15 -13.52 -10.37
C LEU A 145 -7.95 -15.00 -10.75
N LYS A 146 -8.96 -15.63 -11.35
CA LYS A 146 -8.88 -17.02 -11.81
C LYS A 146 -7.82 -17.21 -12.90
N SER A 147 -7.73 -16.28 -13.84
CA SER A 147 -6.72 -16.29 -14.90
C SER A 147 -5.30 -16.24 -14.32
N VAL A 148 -5.06 -15.31 -13.39
CA VAL A 148 -3.76 -15.18 -12.72
C VAL A 148 -3.43 -16.43 -11.92
N GLN A 149 -4.39 -16.99 -11.16
CA GLN A 149 -4.19 -18.24 -10.41
C GLN A 149 -3.87 -19.44 -11.31
N ALA A 150 -4.34 -19.44 -12.55
CA ALA A 150 -4.01 -20.48 -13.52
C ALA A 150 -2.62 -20.31 -14.16
N ILE A 151 -2.11 -19.08 -14.23
CA ILE A 151 -0.84 -18.75 -14.86
C ILE A 151 0.32 -18.77 -13.86
N VAL A 152 0.09 -18.32 -12.63
CA VAL A 152 1.12 -18.22 -11.59
C VAL A 152 1.25 -19.56 -10.87
N ASP A 153 2.27 -20.32 -11.20
CA ASP A 153 2.64 -21.55 -10.50
C ASP A 153 3.85 -21.32 -9.57
N PHE A 154 3.57 -21.05 -8.30
CA PHE A 154 4.63 -20.88 -7.29
C PHE A 154 5.46 -22.16 -7.10
N SER A 155 4.92 -23.35 -7.38
CA SER A 155 5.69 -24.59 -7.32
C SER A 155 6.74 -24.65 -8.43
N GLN A 156 6.43 -24.14 -9.62
CA GLN A 156 7.38 -24.06 -10.72
C GLN A 156 8.50 -23.05 -10.41
N ILE A 157 8.16 -21.91 -9.80
CA ILE A 157 9.15 -20.91 -9.37
C ILE A 157 10.10 -21.51 -8.33
N GLU A 158 9.57 -22.28 -7.36
CA GLU A 158 10.36 -23.01 -6.37
C GLU A 158 11.32 -24.02 -7.02
N GLU A 159 10.87 -24.75 -8.04
CA GLU A 159 11.68 -25.72 -8.77
C GLU A 159 12.86 -25.02 -9.49
N ILE A 160 12.58 -23.87 -10.11
CA ILE A 160 13.62 -23.04 -10.76
C ILE A 160 14.63 -22.57 -9.72
N ARG A 161 14.16 -22.03 -8.59
CA ARG A 161 15.02 -21.57 -7.48
C ARG A 161 15.91 -22.70 -6.95
N SER A 162 15.32 -23.87 -6.73
CA SER A 162 16.03 -25.07 -6.29
C SER A 162 17.09 -25.53 -7.31
N THR A 163 16.77 -25.48 -8.60
CA THR A 163 17.71 -25.82 -9.68
C THR A 163 18.93 -24.90 -9.69
N ILE A 164 18.72 -23.59 -9.48
CA ILE A 164 19.82 -22.62 -9.38
C ILE A 164 20.73 -22.95 -8.20
N LEU A 165 20.15 -23.22 -7.03
CA LEU A 165 20.90 -23.57 -5.82
C LEU A 165 21.75 -24.85 -6.00
N VAL A 166 21.20 -25.86 -6.67
CA VAL A 166 21.94 -27.10 -6.96
C VAL A 166 23.13 -26.83 -7.88
N GLN A 167 22.94 -26.08 -8.98
CA GLN A 167 24.05 -25.73 -9.88
C GLN A 167 25.15 -24.91 -9.19
N MET A 168 24.76 -24.02 -8.28
CA MET A 168 25.73 -23.25 -7.48
C MET A 168 26.55 -24.14 -6.55
N GLU A 169 25.96 -25.18 -5.96
CA GLU A 169 26.66 -26.12 -5.09
C GLU A 169 27.62 -27.01 -5.89
N GLU A 170 27.19 -27.50 -7.07
CA GLU A 170 28.04 -28.27 -7.99
C GLU A 170 29.29 -27.49 -8.41
N LEU A 171 29.18 -26.17 -8.63
CA LEU A 171 30.31 -25.30 -8.93
C LEU A 171 31.26 -25.13 -7.74
N LYS A 172 30.75 -25.05 -6.51
CA LYS A 172 31.59 -25.00 -5.30
C LYS A 172 32.39 -26.28 -5.09
N ASP A 173 31.75 -27.43 -5.32
CA ASP A 173 32.40 -28.74 -5.19
C ASP A 173 33.49 -28.96 -6.25
N GLN A 174 33.34 -28.39 -7.45
CA GLN A 174 34.38 -28.39 -8.48
C GLN A 174 35.55 -27.45 -8.15
N GLU A 175 35.32 -26.38 -7.39
CA GLU A 175 36.35 -25.43 -6.95
C GLU A 175 37.15 -25.93 -5.73
N GLN A 176 36.64 -26.90 -4.95
CA GLN A 176 37.42 -27.54 -3.89
C GLN A 176 38.37 -28.60 -4.47
N PRO A 177 39.71 -28.40 -4.40
CA PRO A 177 40.63 -29.48 -4.75
C PRO A 177 40.47 -30.61 -3.74
N SER A 178 40.30 -31.83 -4.25
CA SER A 178 40.36 -33.06 -3.46
C SER A 178 41.76 -33.21 -2.85
N GLU A 179 42.02 -32.58 -1.70
CA GLU A 179 43.26 -32.73 -0.94
C GLU A 179 43.28 -34.08 -0.21
N ILE A 180 43.30 -35.22 -0.92
CA ILE A 180 43.53 -36.52 -0.27
C ILE A 180 44.42 -37.45 -1.12
N GLN A 181 45.56 -37.77 -0.51
CA GLN A 181 46.41 -38.97 -0.65
C GLN A 181 47.45 -39.02 -1.79
N THR A 182 48.65 -38.54 -1.48
CA THR A 182 49.87 -39.28 -1.86
C THR A 182 50.30 -40.12 -0.67
N ASN A 183 49.88 -41.38 -0.67
CA ASN A 183 50.45 -42.43 0.16
C ASN A 183 51.91 -42.66 -0.27
N SER A 184 52.84 -42.60 0.67
CA SER A 184 54.20 -43.12 0.49
C SER A 184 54.61 -43.82 1.78
N GLU A 185 54.14 -45.05 1.94
CA GLU A 185 54.84 -46.05 2.73
C GLU A 185 56.00 -46.60 1.90
N THR A 186 57.22 -46.51 2.42
CA THR A 186 58.26 -47.53 2.23
C THR A 186 59.08 -47.65 3.52
N GLU A 187 59.27 -48.90 3.91
CA GLU A 187 59.65 -49.44 5.22
C GLU A 187 61.15 -49.33 5.64
N LYS A 188 61.37 -49.49 6.96
CA LYS A 188 62.47 -50.21 7.69
C LYS A 188 63.90 -49.60 7.66
N SER A 189 64.74 -49.60 8.71
CA SER A 189 64.95 -50.55 9.83
C SER A 189 65.91 -49.99 10.91
N SER A 190 65.65 -50.34 12.19
CA SER A 190 66.62 -50.65 13.30
C SER A 190 67.59 -49.58 13.85
N THR A 191 68.05 -49.53 15.10
CA THR A 191 67.75 -50.04 16.47
C THR A 191 68.94 -49.50 17.32
N ASP A 192 68.73 -48.81 18.45
CA ASP A 192 69.43 -49.08 19.75
C ASP A 192 69.13 -48.03 20.86
N GLN A 193 68.38 -48.51 21.85
CA GLN A 193 68.51 -48.44 23.32
C GLN A 193 68.76 -47.14 24.15
N PRO A 194 68.37 -47.17 25.47
CA PRO A 194 67.81 -46.03 26.22
C PRO A 194 68.57 -45.66 27.52
N GLN A 195 68.21 -44.53 28.18
CA GLN A 195 68.27 -44.38 29.65
C GLN A 195 67.54 -43.12 30.21
N THR A 196 66.45 -43.37 30.96
CA THR A 196 66.02 -42.82 32.28
C THR A 196 66.12 -41.31 32.66
N ASN A 197 64.94 -40.63 32.73
CA ASN A 197 64.23 -39.93 33.85
C ASN A 197 65.01 -39.19 34.98
N PRO A 198 64.34 -38.35 35.83
CA PRO A 198 63.52 -37.16 35.56
C PRO A 198 63.87 -36.00 36.56
N ASP A 199 63.27 -34.81 36.45
CA ASP A 199 62.97 -34.03 37.66
C ASP A 199 61.78 -33.08 37.46
N LEU A 200 60.93 -33.04 38.49
CA LEU A 200 59.74 -32.20 38.65
C LEU A 200 60.17 -30.80 39.12
N ASP A 201 59.39 -29.77 38.79
CA ASP A 201 58.91 -28.86 39.84
C ASP A 201 57.55 -28.22 39.49
N ILE A 202 56.75 -28.02 40.53
CA ILE A 202 55.33 -27.63 40.56
C ILE A 202 55.21 -26.23 41.19
N SER A 203 54.33 -25.38 40.65
CA SER A 203 53.49 -24.39 41.38
C SER A 203 52.61 -23.67 40.35
N ASP A 204 51.30 -23.84 40.23
CA ASP A 204 50.17 -23.77 41.18
C ASP A 204 49.60 -22.34 41.37
N SER A 205 48.26 -22.25 41.48
CA SER A 205 47.34 -21.09 41.55
C SER A 205 46.80 -20.61 40.18
N GLN A 206 45.57 -20.91 39.73
CA GLN A 206 44.23 -20.75 40.35
C GLN A 206 43.89 -19.26 40.58
N ASP A 207 42.99 -18.67 39.80
CA ASP A 207 41.60 -18.49 40.23
C ASP A 207 40.70 -17.85 39.14
N GLU A 208 39.45 -18.31 39.15
CA GLU A 208 38.30 -17.78 38.45
C GLU A 208 37.91 -16.37 38.95
N MET A 209 37.05 -15.70 38.18
CA MET A 209 35.69 -15.32 38.63
C MET A 209 35.30 -13.90 38.19
N THR A 210 34.32 -13.87 37.27
CA THR A 210 33.14 -13.00 37.17
C THR A 210 33.16 -11.60 37.79
N ASN A 211 32.62 -10.60 37.08
CA ASN A 211 31.41 -9.92 37.55
C ASN A 211 30.74 -9.01 36.50
N GLU A 212 29.42 -9.06 36.57
CA GLU A 212 28.41 -8.32 35.83
C GLU A 212 28.29 -6.84 36.25
N VAL A 213 27.83 -6.02 35.30
CA VAL A 213 26.75 -5.00 35.37
C VAL A 213 26.68 -4.09 36.60
N LYS A 214 26.76 -2.76 36.40
CA LYS A 214 25.68 -1.82 36.82
C LYS A 214 25.80 -0.40 36.21
N THR A 215 24.61 0.11 35.91
CA THR A 215 24.07 1.41 35.48
C THR A 215 24.44 2.66 36.29
N ASP A 216 24.43 3.85 35.66
CA ASP A 216 23.54 5.02 35.92
C ASP A 216 23.97 6.21 35.02
N ILE A 217 23.16 6.69 34.06
CA ILE A 217 22.10 7.74 34.10
C ILE A 217 22.54 9.11 34.68
N THR A 218 22.56 10.14 33.82
CA THR A 218 22.14 11.54 34.07
C THR A 218 21.96 12.19 32.68
N GLU A 219 20.77 12.33 32.11
CA GLU A 219 19.68 13.31 32.32
C GLU A 219 19.96 14.77 31.92
N GLU A 220 18.88 15.36 31.37
CA GLU A 220 18.60 16.74 30.94
C GLU A 220 19.04 17.14 29.52
N ALA A 221 18.16 17.21 28.50
CA ALA A 221 16.84 17.83 28.32
C ALA A 221 16.87 19.36 28.14
N SER A 222 16.56 19.78 26.91
CA SER A 222 15.69 20.92 26.51
C SER A 222 16.18 21.47 25.17
N ASN A 223 15.42 22.03 24.23
CA ASN A 223 13.99 22.20 23.95
C ASN A 223 14.02 23.28 22.84
N ASP A 224 13.42 23.10 21.66
CA ASP A 224 12.78 24.18 20.89
C ASP A 224 12.24 23.67 19.54
N ASN A 225 10.95 23.30 19.56
CA ASN A 225 9.79 23.91 18.89
C ASN A 225 9.91 24.55 17.46
N PRO A 226 8.77 24.87 16.79
CA PRO A 226 8.45 24.42 15.45
C PRO A 226 8.54 25.57 14.45
N ASN A 227 8.33 25.33 13.16
CA ASN A 227 8.01 26.42 12.26
C ASN A 227 6.83 26.08 11.35
N ASP A 228 5.90 27.01 11.40
CA ASP A 228 4.60 27.10 10.76
C ASP A 228 4.73 28.17 9.66
N LYS A 229 4.22 27.93 8.45
CA LYS A 229 3.52 28.98 7.69
C LYS A 229 2.84 28.52 6.40
N GLN A 230 1.56 28.87 6.40
CA GLN A 230 0.57 29.08 5.35
C GLN A 230 0.93 30.00 4.15
N VAL A 231 0.24 29.70 3.03
CA VAL A 231 -0.54 30.56 2.10
C VAL A 231 0.17 31.40 1.02
N THR A 232 -0.21 31.13 -0.24
CA THR A 232 -0.67 32.06 -1.32
C THR A 232 -1.17 31.17 -2.48
N ALA A 233 -2.45 31.09 -2.81
CA ALA A 233 -3.28 32.02 -3.59
C ALA A 233 -2.68 32.40 -4.96
N HIS A 234 -3.15 31.76 -6.04
CA HIS A 234 -3.32 32.41 -7.33
C HIS A 234 -4.49 31.75 -8.09
N GLU A 235 -5.61 32.48 -8.16
CA GLU A 235 -6.54 32.41 -9.27
C GLU A 235 -5.84 32.91 -10.54
N GLU A 236 -6.06 32.24 -11.67
CA GLU A 236 -6.14 32.92 -12.96
C GLU A 236 -7.22 32.25 -13.80
N GLU A 237 -8.34 32.96 -13.85
CA GLU A 237 -9.44 32.85 -14.80
C GLU A 237 -8.93 33.28 -16.19
N THR A 238 -9.09 32.43 -17.20
CA THR A 238 -9.21 32.89 -18.59
C THR A 238 -10.45 32.28 -19.22
N VAL A 239 -11.33 33.20 -19.60
CA VAL A 239 -12.60 33.06 -20.30
C VAL A 239 -12.35 33.11 -21.82
N GLU A 240 -13.28 32.52 -22.57
CA GLU A 240 -13.59 32.74 -24.00
C GLU A 240 -12.60 32.24 -25.06
N ASP A 241 -13.06 31.27 -25.87
CA ASP A 241 -13.51 31.63 -27.21
C ASP A 241 -14.65 30.71 -27.68
N CYS A 242 -15.69 31.34 -28.22
CA CYS A 242 -16.81 30.72 -28.91
C CYS A 242 -16.46 30.46 -30.37
N GLU A 243 -16.85 29.30 -30.90
CA GLU A 243 -17.35 29.14 -32.28
C GLU A 243 -18.59 28.25 -32.29
#